data_AF-A0ABD3QLY6-F1
#
_entry.id   AF-A0ABD3QLY6-F1
#
_cell.length_a   1.000
_cell.length_b   1.000
_cell.length_c   1.000
_cell.angle_alpha   90.00
_cell.angle_beta   90.00
_cell.angle_gamma   90.00
#
_symmetry.space_group_name_H-M   'P 1'
#
loop_
_entity.id
_entity.type
_entity.pdbx_description
1 polymer ?
#
loop_
_entity_poly.entity_id
_entity_poly.type
_entity_poly.pdbx_seq_one_letter_code
_entity_poly.pdbx_strand_id
1 'polypeptide(L)'
;MQQLPPLPPLTIDQLSLTKSHGFNNKAHWVIPNVLMQGAHPSTADDLIPSLVQNAKCTTFLSLQAEVAPQQSAILIGEGYRDWSIDSKNVPSYSQQVRSVAKEFRLRDPIFLHYGIRDCQPAKSIEDFIQLVAEMIRRIQSGEIIYLHCMGGKGRSGLVAACVLGELYPDVDVEIVLEYIHKFCQLRKFGTESGESCCSPETDDQKEQRCDFCDMRSRVIVAAIVALRRHNNSVTRGFMLDIDITPAKSILLSFPEENRSLASKSGNAQIMAIVVCTATLDCSAVNEYVHAHYQQAAYFTDRGEQQFHDARILQSQYDDEREMLADNGLAIINSPPPNPVDWTDVDDIQISYLPLLGKIVSGIFPAVMGCCFWNPMIRGEHYEISRDRTEKKTPTANIASMVHIDTDVGAFDIRDFLEIVDKNKVQSTALQTSSHSFREMAQDAILNKTKRFVILNFWRNIGLEPVSTAPLAILSTRYDNHSKWLAFPDASPNDKSQWYIFPNVTRDDVIVFYQYDRNVMQISDLFHCAISPSKHVGVGEGRRSFDIRALIILDEVVPKELDRYTESRTRPVLTLEESGCFCDDQSEKRKTR
;
A
#
# COMPACT_ATOMS: atom_id res chain seq x y z
N MET A 1 17.47 10.93 -20.20
CA MET A 1 16.62 9.76 -20.52
C MET A 1 15.90 10.04 -21.83
N GLN A 2 15.64 9.03 -22.67
CA GLN A 2 14.79 9.19 -23.84
C GLN A 2 13.39 9.60 -23.36
N GLN A 3 12.87 10.72 -23.86
CA GLN A 3 11.49 11.13 -23.56
C GLN A 3 10.54 10.14 -24.22
N LEU A 4 9.69 9.50 -23.43
CA LEU A 4 8.70 8.56 -23.94
C LEU A 4 7.52 9.32 -24.55
N PRO A 5 6.92 8.82 -25.65
CA PRO A 5 5.70 9.40 -26.18
C PRO A 5 4.55 9.22 -25.17
N PRO A 6 3.59 10.15 -25.07
CA PRO A 6 2.41 9.95 -24.24
C PRO A 6 1.57 8.77 -24.77
N LEU A 7 0.90 8.05 -23.87
CA LEU A 7 -0.06 7.03 -24.28
C LEU A 7 -1.30 7.66 -24.93
N PRO A 8 -1.81 7.09 -26.03
CA PRO A 8 -3.03 7.59 -26.65
C PRO A 8 -4.22 7.34 -25.71
N PRO A 9 -5.27 8.18 -25.71
CA PRO A 9 -6.46 7.90 -24.89
C PRO A 9 -7.08 6.57 -25.31
N LEU A 10 -7.58 5.77 -24.37
CA LEU A 10 -8.22 4.48 -24.67
C LEU A 10 -9.44 4.58 -25.59
N THR A 11 -10.05 5.77 -25.68
CA THR A 11 -11.18 6.08 -26.57
C THR A 11 -10.77 6.43 -28.00
N ILE A 12 -9.47 6.42 -28.30
CA ILE A 12 -8.95 6.69 -29.64
C ILE A 12 -9.56 5.75 -30.68
N ASP A 13 -9.87 6.28 -31.86
CA ASP A 13 -10.40 5.47 -32.95
C ASP A 13 -9.36 4.45 -33.45
N GLN A 14 -9.84 3.32 -33.96
CA GLN A 14 -8.99 2.21 -34.34
C GLN A 14 -8.05 2.52 -35.51
N LEU A 15 -8.39 3.47 -36.39
CA LEU A 15 -7.52 3.87 -37.49
C LEU A 15 -6.32 4.66 -36.96
N SER A 16 -6.55 5.63 -36.08
CA SER A 16 -5.49 6.39 -35.40
C SER A 16 -4.62 5.49 -34.51
N LEU A 17 -5.22 4.52 -33.84
CA LEU A 17 -4.48 3.54 -33.06
C LEU A 17 -3.60 2.65 -33.94
N THR A 18 -4.15 2.14 -35.05
CA THR A 18 -3.39 1.36 -36.04
C THR A 18 -2.25 2.18 -36.64
N LYS A 19 -2.45 3.47 -36.90
CA LYS A 19 -1.39 4.33 -37.46
C LYS A 19 -0.21 4.53 -36.50
N SER A 20 -0.48 4.57 -35.20
CA SER A 20 0.55 4.82 -34.18
C SER A 20 1.18 3.55 -33.64
N HIS A 21 0.39 2.49 -33.45
CA HIS A 21 0.80 1.26 -32.78
C HIS A 21 0.78 0.03 -33.70
N GLY A 22 0.11 0.10 -34.86
CA GLY A 22 0.09 -0.99 -35.83
C GLY A 22 1.46 -1.17 -36.50
N PHE A 23 1.77 -2.41 -36.89
CA PHE A 23 2.96 -2.72 -37.65
C PHE A 23 2.67 -3.75 -38.75
N ASN A 24 2.33 -4.99 -38.36
CA ASN A 24 1.85 -6.01 -39.29
C ASN A 24 0.95 -7.03 -38.56
N ASN A 25 0.58 -8.12 -39.21
CA ASN A 25 -0.29 -9.14 -38.63
C ASN A 25 0.40 -10.05 -37.58
N LYS A 26 1.70 -9.88 -37.34
CA LYS A 26 2.48 -10.68 -36.35
C LYS A 26 3.01 -9.85 -35.19
N ALA A 27 3.17 -8.54 -35.36
CA ALA A 27 3.76 -7.64 -34.38
C ALA A 27 3.06 -6.27 -34.35
N HIS A 28 3.19 -5.57 -33.22
CA HIS A 28 2.71 -4.20 -33.01
C HIS A 28 3.66 -3.46 -32.06
N TRP A 29 3.58 -2.14 -32.05
CA TRP A 29 4.24 -1.31 -31.05
C TRP A 29 3.42 -1.27 -29.77
N VAL A 30 4.07 -1.50 -28.63
CA VAL A 30 3.54 -1.20 -27.30
C VAL A 30 3.87 0.26 -26.94
N ILE A 31 5.08 0.70 -27.28
CA ILE A 31 5.51 2.10 -27.21
C ILE A 31 6.18 2.41 -28.56
N PRO A 32 5.64 3.35 -29.35
CA PRO A 32 6.14 3.64 -30.70
C PRO A 32 7.65 3.93 -30.73
N ASN A 33 8.38 3.22 -31.61
CA ASN A 33 9.83 3.32 -31.78
C ASN A 33 10.68 2.95 -30.55
N VAL A 34 10.09 2.25 -29.56
CA VAL A 34 10.77 1.89 -28.31
C VAL A 34 10.59 0.41 -27.97
N LEU A 35 9.34 -0.05 -27.90
CA LEU A 35 9.01 -1.41 -27.46
C LEU A 35 7.97 -2.03 -28.40
N MET A 36 8.30 -3.19 -28.95
CA MET A 36 7.41 -4.00 -29.77
C MET A 36 7.08 -5.33 -29.09
N GLN A 37 5.87 -5.80 -29.33
CA GLN A 37 5.40 -7.14 -28.96
C GLN A 37 4.98 -7.90 -30.22
N GLY A 38 5.42 -9.15 -30.36
CA GLY A 38 5.05 -9.94 -31.52
C GLY A 38 5.31 -11.45 -31.41
N ALA A 39 4.93 -12.16 -32.48
CA ALA A 39 5.15 -13.60 -32.61
C ALA A 39 6.62 -13.96 -32.81
N HIS A 40 6.95 -15.26 -32.77
CA HIS A 40 8.31 -15.71 -33.03
C HIS A 40 8.82 -15.21 -34.41
N PRO A 41 10.04 -14.65 -34.52
CA PRO A 41 10.51 -14.00 -35.75
C PRO A 41 10.44 -14.88 -37.01
N SER A 42 10.66 -16.19 -36.88
CA SER A 42 10.63 -17.14 -38.00
C SER A 42 9.22 -17.58 -38.43
N THR A 43 8.15 -16.96 -37.92
CA THR A 43 6.76 -17.33 -38.25
C THR A 43 6.26 -16.77 -39.58
N ALA A 44 7.00 -15.84 -40.19
CA ALA A 44 6.73 -15.29 -41.51
C ALA A 44 8.05 -14.81 -42.14
N ASP A 45 8.22 -15.06 -43.44
CA ASP A 45 9.48 -14.80 -44.15
C ASP A 45 9.86 -13.31 -44.17
N ASP A 46 8.86 -12.41 -44.16
CA ASP A 46 9.04 -10.96 -44.23
C ASP A 46 9.15 -10.29 -42.85
N LEU A 47 8.92 -11.03 -41.76
CA LEU A 47 8.90 -10.46 -40.41
C LEU A 47 10.29 -10.00 -39.97
N ILE A 48 11.32 -10.83 -40.13
CA ILE A 48 12.70 -10.48 -39.75
C ILE A 48 13.20 -9.25 -40.53
N PRO A 49 13.10 -9.20 -41.88
CA PRO A 49 13.40 -8.00 -42.65
C PRO A 49 12.68 -6.77 -42.12
N SER A 50 11.37 -6.87 -41.85
CA SER A 50 10.57 -5.75 -41.35
C SER A 50 11.02 -5.26 -39.97
N LEU A 51 11.28 -6.17 -39.01
CA LEU A 51 11.71 -5.82 -37.66
C LEU A 51 13.08 -5.12 -37.65
N VAL A 52 14.00 -5.57 -38.50
CA VAL A 52 15.36 -5.03 -38.55
C VAL A 52 15.42 -3.75 -39.39
N GLN A 53 14.83 -3.73 -40.58
CA GLN A 53 14.93 -2.60 -41.51
C GLN A 53 13.94 -1.48 -41.15
N ASN A 54 12.67 -1.82 -40.95
CA ASN A 54 11.60 -0.83 -40.81
C ASN A 54 11.46 -0.38 -39.36
N ALA A 55 11.41 -1.34 -38.43
CA ALA A 55 11.29 -1.03 -36.99
C ALA A 55 12.64 -0.72 -36.33
N LYS A 56 13.77 -1.09 -36.95
CA LYS A 56 15.13 -0.86 -36.43
C LYS A 56 15.36 -1.47 -35.06
N CYS A 57 14.72 -2.60 -34.77
CA CYS A 57 14.91 -3.33 -33.51
C CYS A 57 16.38 -3.66 -33.30
N THR A 58 16.95 -3.20 -32.18
CA THR A 58 18.34 -3.45 -31.80
C THR A 58 18.48 -4.66 -30.88
N THR A 59 17.39 -5.03 -30.21
CA THR A 59 17.41 -6.03 -29.13
C THR A 59 16.22 -6.96 -29.26
N PHE A 60 16.46 -8.26 -29.17
CA PHE A 60 15.45 -9.32 -29.33
C PHE A 60 15.38 -10.13 -28.04
N LEU A 61 14.24 -10.13 -27.37
CA LEU A 61 14.00 -10.88 -26.14
C LEU A 61 13.04 -12.04 -26.39
N SER A 62 13.55 -13.26 -26.22
CA SER A 62 12.78 -14.50 -26.28
C SER A 62 12.27 -14.91 -24.89
N LEU A 63 10.97 -15.15 -24.80
CA LEU A 63 10.30 -15.59 -23.57
C LEU A 63 10.00 -17.09 -23.50
N GLN A 64 10.57 -17.90 -24.38
CA GLN A 64 10.18 -19.30 -24.56
C GLN A 64 11.01 -20.25 -23.71
N ALA A 65 10.42 -20.80 -22.65
CA ALA A 65 11.10 -21.79 -21.80
C ALA A 65 11.46 -23.08 -22.55
N GLU A 66 10.68 -23.41 -23.58
CA GLU A 66 10.80 -24.63 -24.37
C GLU A 66 11.87 -24.55 -25.47
N VAL A 67 12.41 -23.35 -25.76
CA VAL A 67 13.39 -23.12 -26.82
C VAL A 67 14.74 -22.76 -26.22
N ALA A 68 15.81 -23.41 -26.70
CA ALA A 68 17.15 -23.06 -26.27
C ALA A 68 17.49 -21.58 -26.62
N PRO A 69 18.30 -20.88 -25.81
CA PRO A 69 18.70 -19.51 -26.09
C PRO A 69 19.36 -19.38 -27.47
N GLN A 70 19.11 -18.26 -28.15
CA GLN A 70 19.78 -17.96 -29.41
C GLN A 70 21.30 -17.91 -29.23
N GLN A 71 22.05 -18.13 -30.31
CA GLN A 71 23.51 -18.02 -30.26
C GLN A 71 23.93 -16.64 -29.71
N SER A 72 24.77 -16.67 -28.66
CA SER A 72 25.24 -15.49 -27.93
C SER A 72 24.16 -14.69 -27.21
N ALA A 73 23.00 -15.30 -26.93
CA ALA A 73 21.99 -14.66 -26.10
C ALA A 73 22.44 -14.51 -24.66
N ILE A 74 22.12 -13.37 -24.05
CA ILE A 74 22.32 -13.10 -22.63
C ILE A 74 21.14 -13.70 -21.87
N LEU A 75 21.41 -14.58 -20.91
CA LEU A 75 20.40 -15.09 -19.99
C LEU A 75 20.09 -14.04 -18.93
N ILE A 76 18.81 -13.78 -18.70
CA ILE A 76 18.34 -12.91 -17.63
C ILE A 76 17.73 -13.81 -16.55
N GLY A 77 18.17 -13.67 -15.30
CA GLY A 77 17.64 -14.40 -14.15
C GLY A 77 17.63 -15.95 -14.27
N GLU A 78 16.86 -16.58 -13.39
CA GLU A 78 16.72 -18.06 -13.29
C GLU A 78 15.37 -18.58 -13.82
N GLY A 79 14.83 -17.92 -14.85
CA GLY A 79 13.61 -18.34 -15.58
C GLY A 79 13.61 -19.82 -15.99
N TYR A 80 12.48 -20.34 -16.45
CA TYR A 80 12.35 -21.75 -16.81
C TYR A 80 13.34 -22.15 -17.93
N ARG A 81 13.93 -23.34 -17.83
CA ARG A 81 14.89 -23.90 -18.79
C ARG A 81 14.44 -25.29 -19.23
N ASP A 82 13.19 -25.41 -19.64
CA ASP A 82 12.57 -26.66 -20.08
C ASP A 82 12.95 -26.99 -21.53
N TRP A 83 14.23 -26.83 -21.88
CA TRP A 83 14.72 -27.03 -23.23
C TRP A 83 14.54 -28.50 -23.60
N SER A 84 13.53 -28.78 -24.42
CA SER A 84 13.27 -30.16 -24.85
C SER A 84 14.31 -30.54 -25.92
N ILE A 85 14.61 -31.84 -26.03
CA ILE A 85 15.46 -32.36 -27.12
C ILE A 85 14.78 -32.12 -28.49
N ASP A 86 13.44 -31.96 -28.50
CA ASP A 86 12.61 -31.65 -29.68
C ASP A 86 12.58 -30.16 -30.04
N SER A 87 13.15 -29.28 -29.21
CA SER A 87 13.32 -27.83 -29.51
C SER A 87 14.17 -27.57 -30.77
N LYS A 88 14.85 -28.60 -31.29
CA LYS A 88 15.53 -28.60 -32.59
C LYS A 88 14.64 -28.18 -33.78
N ASN A 89 13.32 -28.23 -33.61
CA ASN A 89 12.36 -27.86 -34.64
C ASN A 89 11.99 -26.36 -34.66
N VAL A 90 12.37 -25.56 -33.66
CA VAL A 90 12.18 -24.10 -33.71
C VAL A 90 13.41 -23.45 -34.34
N PRO A 91 13.30 -22.83 -35.53
CA PRO A 91 14.47 -22.30 -36.23
C PRO A 91 15.11 -21.15 -35.44
N SER A 92 16.42 -21.23 -35.22
CA SER A 92 17.18 -20.08 -34.73
C SER A 92 17.08 -18.94 -35.74
N TYR A 93 16.67 -17.76 -35.27
CA TYR A 93 16.52 -16.57 -36.11
C TYR A 93 17.70 -15.61 -36.00
N SER A 94 18.60 -15.78 -35.02
CA SER A 94 19.66 -14.80 -34.75
C SER A 94 20.59 -14.60 -35.93
N GLN A 95 20.93 -15.66 -36.67
CA GLN A 95 21.75 -15.58 -37.88
C GLN A 95 21.07 -14.78 -38.99
N GLN A 96 19.76 -14.99 -39.19
CA GLN A 96 18.98 -14.26 -40.19
C GLN A 96 18.88 -12.77 -39.81
N VAL A 97 18.55 -12.47 -38.55
CA VAL A 97 18.49 -11.08 -38.05
C VAL A 97 19.85 -10.38 -38.22
N ARG A 98 20.96 -11.04 -37.88
CA ARG A 98 22.32 -10.49 -38.10
C ARG A 98 22.63 -10.29 -39.58
N SER A 99 22.23 -11.23 -40.44
CA SER A 99 22.43 -11.13 -41.89
C SER A 99 21.70 -9.90 -42.46
N VAL A 100 20.43 -9.72 -42.10
CA VAL A 100 19.64 -8.55 -42.50
C VAL A 100 20.23 -7.26 -41.93
N ALA A 101 20.62 -7.25 -40.66
CA ALA A 101 21.25 -6.07 -40.05
C ALA A 101 22.53 -5.67 -40.80
N LYS A 102 23.35 -6.64 -41.18
CA LYS A 102 24.57 -6.42 -41.96
C LYS A 102 24.27 -5.90 -43.37
N GLU A 103 23.27 -6.47 -44.04
CA GLU A 103 22.81 -6.01 -45.37
C GLU A 103 22.43 -4.52 -45.34
N PHE A 104 21.71 -4.09 -44.31
CA PHE A 104 21.31 -2.70 -44.12
C PHE A 104 22.33 -1.83 -43.37
N ARG A 105 23.55 -2.35 -43.12
CA ARG A 105 24.63 -1.65 -42.39
C ARG A 105 24.22 -1.10 -41.03
N LEU A 106 23.35 -1.85 -40.33
CA LEU A 106 22.90 -1.56 -38.97
C LEU A 106 23.85 -2.16 -37.94
N ARG A 107 23.68 -1.77 -36.67
CA ARG A 107 24.42 -2.35 -35.54
C ARG A 107 24.07 -3.82 -35.37
N ASP A 108 25.04 -4.59 -34.89
CA ASP A 108 24.83 -6.00 -34.57
C ASP A 108 23.76 -6.14 -33.46
N PRO A 109 22.67 -6.89 -33.69
CA PRO A 109 21.58 -7.00 -32.72
C PRO A 109 21.98 -7.78 -31.46
N ILE A 110 21.38 -7.39 -30.33
CA ILE A 110 21.53 -8.08 -29.04
C ILE A 110 20.40 -9.08 -28.87
N PHE A 111 20.72 -10.28 -28.37
CA PHE A 111 19.74 -11.31 -28.07
C PHE A 111 19.68 -11.54 -26.56
N LEU A 112 18.47 -11.57 -26.02
CA LEU A 112 18.17 -11.80 -24.61
C LEU A 112 17.26 -13.02 -24.50
N HIS A 113 17.35 -13.74 -23.39
CA HIS A 113 16.49 -14.90 -23.13
C HIS A 113 16.07 -14.98 -21.66
N TYR A 114 14.77 -15.15 -21.44
CA TYR A 114 14.16 -15.41 -20.15
C TYR A 114 12.99 -16.39 -20.34
N GLY A 115 13.13 -17.64 -19.91
CA GLY A 115 12.10 -18.65 -20.19
C GLY A 115 10.84 -18.51 -19.33
N ILE A 116 9.68 -18.38 -19.99
CA ILE A 116 8.35 -18.51 -19.37
C ILE A 116 7.66 -19.71 -20.03
N ARG A 117 7.12 -20.63 -19.21
CA ARG A 117 6.33 -21.77 -19.70
C ARG A 117 5.09 -21.27 -20.41
N ASP A 118 4.65 -22.01 -21.43
CA ASP A 118 3.48 -21.62 -22.18
C ASP A 118 2.23 -21.60 -21.30
N CYS A 119 1.37 -20.58 -21.47
CA CYS A 119 0.18 -20.34 -20.64
C CYS A 119 0.44 -20.29 -19.12
N GLN A 120 1.66 -19.93 -18.71
CA GLN A 120 2.03 -19.81 -17.30
C GLN A 120 2.57 -18.41 -16.99
N PRO A 121 2.55 -18.01 -15.71
CA PRO A 121 3.30 -16.86 -15.22
C PRO A 121 4.83 -17.14 -15.22
N ALA A 122 5.63 -16.10 -15.02
CA ALA A 122 7.06 -16.20 -14.73
C ALA A 122 7.31 -17.02 -13.46
N LYS A 123 8.44 -17.71 -13.42
CA LYS A 123 8.79 -18.68 -12.37
C LYS A 123 8.86 -18.11 -10.95
N SER A 124 9.41 -16.90 -10.82
CA SER A 124 9.59 -16.17 -9.55
C SER A 124 9.36 -14.69 -9.80
N ILE A 125 8.73 -14.02 -8.84
CA ILE A 125 8.52 -12.57 -8.88
C ILE A 125 9.85 -11.82 -8.84
N GLU A 126 10.81 -12.30 -8.04
CA GLU A 126 12.13 -11.69 -7.86
C GLU A 126 12.94 -11.69 -9.16
N ASP A 127 12.98 -12.82 -9.86
CA ASP A 127 13.62 -12.93 -11.18
C ASP A 127 12.87 -12.09 -12.23
N PHE A 128 11.54 -12.03 -12.11
CA PHE A 128 10.71 -11.25 -13.00
C PHE A 128 10.92 -9.73 -12.82
N ILE A 129 11.16 -9.26 -11.58
CA ILE A 129 11.62 -7.90 -11.29
C ILE A 129 12.93 -7.58 -11.98
N GLN A 130 13.89 -8.50 -11.97
CA GLN A 130 15.16 -8.31 -12.66
C GLN A 130 14.98 -8.21 -14.19
N LEU A 131 14.08 -9.03 -14.76
CA LEU A 131 13.73 -8.96 -16.18
C LEU A 131 13.17 -7.59 -16.56
N VAL A 132 12.16 -7.12 -15.83
CA VAL A 132 11.51 -5.83 -16.11
C VAL A 132 12.50 -4.67 -15.93
N ALA A 133 13.31 -4.70 -14.87
CA ALA A 133 14.36 -3.71 -14.63
C ALA A 133 15.40 -3.65 -15.76
N GLU A 134 15.86 -4.80 -16.26
CA GLU A 134 16.80 -4.85 -17.38
C GLU A 134 16.17 -4.30 -18.67
N MET A 135 14.89 -4.56 -18.91
CA MET A 135 14.17 -3.98 -20.04
C MET A 135 14.09 -2.45 -19.96
N ILE A 136 13.71 -1.91 -18.81
CA ILE A 136 13.64 -0.46 -18.57
C ILE A 136 15.01 0.18 -18.78
N ARG A 137 16.08 -0.41 -18.23
CA ARG A 137 17.45 0.09 -18.37
C ARG A 137 17.87 0.18 -19.85
N ARG A 138 17.52 -0.80 -20.67
CA ARG A 138 17.82 -0.83 -22.11
C ARG A 138 17.01 0.20 -22.89
N ILE A 139 15.72 0.32 -22.60
CA ILE A 139 14.86 1.37 -23.17
C ILE A 139 15.44 2.75 -22.88
N GLN A 140 15.82 3.01 -21.63
CA GLN A 140 16.44 4.27 -21.22
C GLN A 140 17.80 4.53 -21.91
N SER A 141 18.49 3.46 -22.32
CA SER A 141 19.74 3.52 -23.09
C SER A 141 19.53 3.74 -24.60
N GLY A 142 18.27 3.88 -25.04
CA GLY A 142 17.91 4.11 -26.44
C GLY A 142 17.88 2.85 -27.30
N GLU A 143 17.77 1.67 -26.68
CA GLU A 143 17.54 0.42 -27.42
C GLU A 143 16.08 0.29 -27.85
N ILE A 144 15.86 -0.25 -29.06
CA ILE A 144 14.54 -0.60 -29.57
C ILE A 144 14.35 -2.10 -29.40
N ILE A 145 13.42 -2.49 -28.53
CA ILE A 145 13.29 -3.88 -28.08
C ILE A 145 12.13 -4.58 -28.81
N TYR A 146 12.41 -5.74 -29.39
CA TYR A 146 11.41 -6.70 -29.86
C TYR A 146 11.24 -7.83 -28.85
N LEU A 147 10.10 -7.84 -28.17
CA LEU A 147 9.71 -8.86 -27.21
C LEU A 147 8.82 -9.91 -27.88
N HIS A 148 9.13 -11.19 -27.71
CA HIS A 148 8.33 -12.25 -28.32
C HIS A 148 8.22 -13.53 -27.49
N CYS A 149 7.17 -14.29 -27.79
CA CYS A 149 7.03 -15.71 -27.45
C CYS A 149 6.66 -16.46 -28.74
N MET A 150 5.89 -17.54 -28.67
CA MET A 150 5.41 -18.21 -29.89
C MET A 150 4.39 -17.33 -30.64
N GLY A 151 3.25 -17.03 -30.01
CA GLY A 151 2.18 -16.21 -30.60
C GLY A 151 2.29 -14.71 -30.31
N GLY A 152 3.18 -14.29 -29.40
CA GLY A 152 3.31 -12.90 -28.97
C GLY A 152 2.09 -12.35 -28.24
N LYS A 153 1.36 -13.19 -27.51
CA LYS A 153 0.10 -12.87 -26.80
C LYS A 153 0.28 -13.00 -25.30
N GLY A 154 0.21 -14.21 -24.74
CA GLY A 154 0.27 -14.44 -23.30
C GLY A 154 1.55 -13.96 -22.62
N ARG A 155 2.64 -14.72 -22.79
CA ARG A 155 3.94 -14.45 -22.14
C ARG A 155 4.49 -13.05 -22.46
N SER A 156 4.42 -12.66 -23.73
CA SER A 156 4.86 -11.32 -24.16
C SER A 156 3.96 -10.22 -23.62
N GLY A 157 2.65 -10.43 -23.58
CA GLY A 157 1.70 -9.48 -23.00
C GLY A 157 1.95 -9.24 -21.51
N LEU A 158 2.25 -10.29 -20.76
CA LEU A 158 2.63 -10.20 -19.34
C LEU A 158 3.85 -9.28 -19.13
N VAL A 159 4.95 -9.56 -19.83
CA VAL A 159 6.17 -8.73 -19.71
C VAL A 159 5.93 -7.31 -20.21
N ALA A 160 5.24 -7.14 -21.35
CA ALA A 160 4.93 -5.83 -21.90
C ALA A 160 4.06 -5.00 -20.96
N ALA A 161 3.07 -5.60 -20.30
CA ALA A 161 2.20 -4.92 -19.34
C ALA A 161 3.00 -4.42 -18.12
N CYS A 162 3.94 -5.22 -17.60
CA CYS A 162 4.76 -4.81 -16.48
C CYS A 162 5.72 -3.69 -16.87
N VAL A 163 6.42 -3.81 -18.01
CA VAL A 163 7.30 -2.74 -18.52
C VAL A 163 6.51 -1.46 -18.79
N LEU A 164 5.31 -1.56 -19.35
CA LEU A 164 4.48 -0.39 -19.64
C LEU A 164 4.01 0.30 -18.36
N GLY A 165 3.55 -0.45 -17.35
CA GLY A 165 3.17 0.12 -16.05
C GLY A 165 4.34 0.81 -15.33
N GLU A 166 5.55 0.26 -15.45
CA GLU A 166 6.74 0.88 -14.86
C GLU A 166 7.17 2.17 -15.56
N LEU A 167 7.01 2.25 -16.87
CA LEU A 167 7.37 3.43 -17.66
C LEU A 167 6.31 4.55 -17.59
N TYR A 168 5.08 4.21 -17.22
CA TYR A 168 3.96 5.14 -17.06
C TYR A 168 3.31 4.94 -15.68
N PRO A 169 3.96 5.37 -14.58
CA PRO A 169 3.56 5.04 -13.21
C PRO A 169 2.20 5.63 -12.80
N ASP A 170 1.72 6.67 -13.50
CA ASP A 170 0.41 7.28 -13.26
C ASP A 170 -0.75 6.49 -13.90
N VAL A 171 -0.45 5.38 -14.58
CA VAL A 171 -1.44 4.57 -15.29
C VAL A 171 -1.75 3.31 -14.49
N ASP A 172 -3.02 3.24 -14.09
CA ASP A 172 -3.64 2.15 -13.35
C ASP A 172 -3.45 0.77 -13.98
N VAL A 173 -3.39 -0.28 -13.15
CA VAL A 173 -3.01 -1.62 -13.60
C VAL A 173 -4.00 -2.16 -14.64
N GLU A 174 -5.30 -1.98 -14.42
CA GLU A 174 -6.37 -2.38 -15.32
C GLU A 174 -6.28 -1.64 -16.67
N ILE A 175 -5.98 -0.35 -16.62
CA ILE A 175 -5.86 0.51 -17.81
C ILE A 175 -4.68 0.07 -18.68
N VAL A 176 -3.55 -0.29 -18.07
CA VAL A 176 -2.42 -0.86 -18.81
C VAL A 176 -2.77 -2.24 -19.40
N LEU A 177 -3.53 -3.09 -18.69
CA LEU A 177 -3.99 -4.37 -19.27
C LEU A 177 -4.90 -4.12 -20.48
N GLU A 178 -5.76 -3.10 -20.40
CA GLU A 178 -6.61 -2.69 -21.52
C GLU A 178 -5.79 -2.18 -22.71
N TYR A 179 -4.73 -1.40 -22.47
CA TYR A 179 -3.80 -0.98 -23.53
C TYR A 179 -3.16 -2.19 -24.22
N ILE A 180 -2.56 -3.11 -23.45
CA ILE A 180 -1.91 -4.30 -24.00
C ILE A 180 -2.90 -5.16 -24.80
N HIS A 181 -4.13 -5.30 -24.30
CA HIS A 181 -5.19 -5.99 -25.02
C HIS A 181 -5.50 -5.29 -26.36
N LYS A 182 -5.78 -3.98 -26.33
CA LYS A 182 -6.10 -3.18 -27.53
C LYS A 182 -4.99 -3.20 -28.56
N PHE A 183 -3.73 -3.04 -28.12
CA PHE A 183 -2.58 -3.08 -29.02
C PHE A 183 -2.42 -4.48 -29.64
N CYS A 184 -2.68 -5.56 -28.91
CA CYS A 184 -2.66 -6.90 -29.50
C CYS A 184 -3.66 -7.06 -30.65
N GLN A 185 -4.87 -6.50 -30.51
CA GLN A 185 -5.93 -6.63 -31.51
C GLN A 185 -5.55 -5.99 -32.86
N LEU A 186 -4.57 -5.07 -32.89
CA LEU A 186 -4.07 -4.45 -34.13
C LEU A 186 -3.43 -5.46 -35.09
N ARG A 187 -2.99 -6.61 -34.57
CA ARG A 187 -2.43 -7.70 -35.39
C ARG A 187 -3.47 -8.45 -36.22
N LYS A 188 -4.77 -8.16 -36.04
CA LYS A 188 -5.86 -8.78 -36.80
C LYS A 188 -6.17 -8.11 -38.13
N PHE A 189 -5.39 -7.11 -38.56
CA PHE A 189 -5.56 -6.51 -39.88
C PHE A 189 -5.30 -7.57 -40.97
N GLY A 190 -6.38 -8.18 -41.49
CA GLY A 190 -6.38 -9.03 -42.68
C GLY A 190 -6.67 -10.52 -42.50
N THR A 191 -7.01 -11.03 -41.31
CA THR A 191 -7.38 -12.46 -41.13
C THR A 191 -8.84 -12.61 -40.70
N GLU A 192 -9.66 -13.26 -41.52
CA GLU A 192 -11.10 -13.50 -41.29
C GLU A 192 -11.42 -14.42 -40.09
N SER A 193 -10.42 -15.00 -39.43
CA SER A 193 -10.62 -15.83 -38.24
C SER A 193 -10.90 -14.95 -37.02
N GLY A 194 -12.17 -14.91 -36.60
CA GLY A 194 -12.69 -14.14 -35.45
C GLY A 194 -12.16 -14.53 -34.06
N GLU A 195 -10.99 -15.16 -33.95
CA GLU A 195 -10.40 -15.49 -32.64
C GLU A 195 -9.96 -14.23 -31.89
N SER A 196 -10.55 -13.96 -30.73
CA SER A 196 -10.16 -12.86 -29.85
C SER A 196 -8.67 -12.95 -29.47
N CYS A 197 -7.88 -11.88 -29.60
CA CYS A 197 -6.55 -11.83 -28.99
C CYS A 197 -6.68 -11.36 -27.54
N CYS A 198 -6.62 -12.27 -26.57
CA CYS A 198 -6.37 -11.89 -25.19
C CYS A 198 -4.86 -11.77 -24.94
N SER A 199 -4.45 -10.69 -24.27
CA SER A 199 -3.05 -10.39 -23.94
C SER A 199 -3.04 -9.56 -22.65
N PRO A 200 -2.47 -10.04 -21.52
CA PRO A 200 -2.01 -11.42 -21.29
C PRO A 200 -3.14 -12.45 -21.48
N GLU A 201 -2.77 -13.72 -21.64
CA GLU A 201 -3.68 -14.76 -22.17
C GLU A 201 -4.46 -15.48 -21.06
N THR A 202 -3.82 -15.72 -19.91
CA THR A 202 -4.43 -16.39 -18.76
C THR A 202 -4.67 -15.43 -17.60
N ASP A 203 -5.57 -15.79 -16.68
CA ASP A 203 -5.82 -14.99 -15.48
C ASP A 203 -4.62 -15.02 -14.52
N ASP A 204 -3.94 -16.16 -14.36
CA ASP A 204 -2.68 -16.26 -13.60
C ASP A 204 -1.60 -15.27 -14.09
N GLN A 205 -1.55 -15.01 -15.41
CA GLN A 205 -0.63 -14.00 -15.95
C GLN A 205 -1.07 -12.58 -15.60
N LYS A 206 -2.37 -12.30 -15.55
CA LYS A 206 -2.87 -10.98 -15.13
C LYS A 206 -2.67 -10.77 -13.63
N GLU A 207 -2.89 -11.81 -12.83
CA GLU A 207 -2.68 -11.80 -11.38
C GLU A 207 -1.20 -11.61 -11.02
N GLN A 208 -0.27 -12.30 -11.70
CA GLN A 208 1.17 -12.09 -11.45
C GLN A 208 1.61 -10.64 -11.68
N ARG A 209 0.93 -9.89 -12.56
CA ARG A 209 1.20 -8.46 -12.70
C ARG A 209 0.80 -7.68 -11.45
N CYS A 210 -0.34 -7.99 -10.84
CA CYS A 210 -0.75 -7.40 -9.58
C CYS A 210 0.28 -7.73 -8.48
N ASP A 211 0.68 -9.00 -8.39
CA ASP A 211 1.73 -9.45 -7.46
C ASP A 211 3.07 -8.73 -7.68
N PHE A 212 3.42 -8.46 -8.94
CA PHE A 212 4.61 -7.70 -9.30
C PHE A 212 4.54 -6.27 -8.76
N CYS A 213 3.41 -5.58 -8.91
CA CYS A 213 3.22 -4.22 -8.39
C CYS A 213 3.30 -4.19 -6.86
N ASP A 214 2.69 -5.17 -6.18
CA ASP A 214 2.71 -5.32 -4.74
C ASP A 214 4.13 -5.62 -4.21
N MET A 215 4.81 -6.59 -4.79
CA MET A 215 6.16 -6.98 -4.39
C MET A 215 7.16 -5.87 -4.70
N ARG A 216 7.03 -5.16 -5.84
CA ARG A 216 7.86 -3.99 -6.15
C ARG A 216 7.77 -2.96 -5.04
N SER A 217 6.55 -2.64 -4.60
CA SER A 217 6.32 -1.68 -3.51
C SER A 217 7.05 -2.12 -2.24
N ARG A 218 6.98 -3.41 -1.91
CA ARG A 218 7.71 -4.01 -0.77
C ARG A 218 9.23 -3.97 -0.93
N VAL A 219 9.76 -4.29 -2.12
CA VAL A 219 11.20 -4.32 -2.40
C VAL A 219 11.79 -2.90 -2.39
N ILE A 220 11.08 -1.90 -2.93
CA ILE A 220 11.48 -0.50 -2.85
C ILE A 220 11.56 -0.07 -1.38
N VAL A 221 10.53 -0.36 -0.59
CA VAL A 221 10.51 -0.09 0.84
C VAL A 221 11.69 -0.78 1.55
N ALA A 222 11.90 -2.07 1.31
CA ALA A 222 13.00 -2.82 1.91
C ALA A 222 14.39 -2.28 1.52
N ALA A 223 14.57 -1.89 0.26
CA ALA A 223 15.81 -1.31 -0.25
C ALA A 223 16.11 0.06 0.38
N ILE A 224 15.08 0.90 0.54
CA ILE A 224 15.17 2.19 1.25
C ILE A 224 15.59 1.97 2.71
N VAL A 225 14.95 1.03 3.40
CA VAL A 225 15.28 0.66 4.79
C VAL A 225 16.72 0.14 4.91
N ALA A 226 17.15 -0.75 4.01
CA ALA A 226 18.50 -1.32 4.03
C ALA A 226 19.59 -0.27 3.79
N LEU A 227 19.39 0.65 2.83
CA LEU A 227 20.33 1.74 2.56
C LEU A 227 20.46 2.70 3.75
N ARG A 228 19.36 2.98 4.46
CA ARG A 228 19.38 3.82 5.66
C ARG A 228 20.12 3.16 6.81
N ARG A 229 19.86 1.86 7.07
CA ARG A 229 20.60 1.10 8.09
C ARG A 229 22.10 1.09 7.83
N HIS A 230 22.50 0.93 6.56
CA HIS A 230 23.91 1.02 6.17
C HIS A 230 24.50 2.43 6.38
N ASN A 231 23.78 3.50 6.03
CA ASN A 231 24.24 4.87 6.25
C ASN A 231 24.33 5.25 7.74
N ASN A 232 23.40 4.76 8.57
CA ASN A 232 23.38 4.93 10.02
C ASN A 232 24.48 4.11 10.72
N SER A 233 24.83 2.91 10.20
CA SER A 233 25.92 2.10 10.76
C SER A 233 27.29 2.66 10.41
N VAL A 234 27.47 3.18 9.18
CA VAL A 234 28.69 3.88 8.75
C VAL A 234 28.92 5.15 9.57
N THR A 235 27.88 5.94 9.86
CA THR A 235 28.01 7.13 10.74
C THR A 235 28.25 6.78 12.21
N ARG A 236 27.85 5.58 12.66
CA ARG A 236 28.12 5.09 14.03
C ARG A 236 29.37 4.22 14.16
N GLY A 237 30.20 4.11 13.11
CA GLY A 237 31.46 3.37 13.14
C GLY A 237 31.34 1.84 13.21
N PHE A 238 30.14 1.28 12.98
CA PHE A 238 29.93 -0.16 12.87
C PHE A 238 29.85 -0.55 11.40
N MET A 239 30.93 -1.18 10.91
CA MET A 239 30.99 -1.74 9.56
C MET A 239 30.30 -3.11 9.57
N LEU A 240 29.03 -3.14 9.17
CA LEU A 240 28.29 -4.38 8.91
C LEU A 240 28.36 -4.67 7.41
N ASP A 241 29.01 -5.77 7.03
CA ASP A 241 29.04 -6.27 5.65
C ASP A 241 27.68 -6.88 5.29
N ILE A 242 26.72 -6.03 4.92
CA ILE A 242 25.46 -6.45 4.30
C ILE A 242 25.63 -6.32 2.79
N ASP A 243 25.51 -7.42 2.06
CA ASP A 243 25.53 -7.41 0.59
C ASP A 243 24.24 -6.79 0.04
N ILE A 244 24.29 -5.48 -0.19
CA ILE A 244 23.21 -4.68 -0.78
C ILE A 244 23.23 -4.67 -2.31
N THR A 245 24.07 -5.47 -2.96
CA THR A 245 24.28 -5.43 -4.43
C THR A 245 22.99 -5.61 -5.24
N PRO A 246 22.05 -6.52 -4.89
CA PRO A 246 20.77 -6.66 -5.60
C PRO A 246 19.89 -5.41 -5.48
N ALA A 247 19.78 -4.83 -4.27
CA ALA A 247 18.99 -3.63 -4.01
C ALA A 247 19.58 -2.40 -4.72
N LYS A 248 20.91 -2.31 -4.76
CA LYS A 248 21.65 -1.24 -5.43
C LYS A 248 21.50 -1.32 -6.95
N SER A 249 21.53 -2.53 -7.53
CA SER A 249 21.26 -2.79 -8.95
C SER A 249 19.85 -2.34 -9.36
N ILE A 250 18.84 -2.68 -8.54
CA ILE A 250 17.43 -2.28 -8.74
C ILE A 250 17.28 -0.75 -8.59
N LEU A 251 17.93 -0.14 -7.59
CA LEU A 251 17.90 1.32 -7.42
C LEU A 251 18.62 2.07 -8.55
N LEU A 252 19.68 1.47 -9.10
CA LEU A 252 20.45 1.99 -10.23
C LEU A 252 19.84 1.68 -11.60
N SER A 253 18.63 1.11 -11.68
CA SER A 253 17.84 1.01 -12.92
C SER A 253 16.71 2.05 -12.99
N PHE A 254 16.42 2.77 -11.90
CA PHE A 254 15.40 3.83 -11.87
C PHE A 254 15.89 5.17 -12.47
N PRO A 255 14.98 6.02 -12.97
CA PRO A 255 15.26 7.37 -13.46
C PRO A 255 16.17 8.21 -12.55
N GLU A 256 16.99 9.09 -13.13
CA GLU A 256 17.87 10.01 -12.38
C GLU A 256 17.12 10.94 -11.43
N GLU A 257 15.86 11.27 -11.71
CA GLU A 257 15.00 12.05 -10.81
C GLU A 257 14.82 11.32 -9.46
N ASN A 258 14.63 9.99 -9.48
CA ASN A 258 14.56 9.14 -8.29
C ASN A 258 15.92 8.94 -7.59
N ARG A 259 17.06 9.07 -8.30
CA ARG A 259 18.41 8.98 -7.71
C ARG A 259 18.92 10.30 -7.15
N SER A 260 18.57 11.42 -7.78
CA SER A 260 18.97 12.76 -7.31
C SER A 260 18.24 13.14 -6.01
N LEU A 261 17.03 12.61 -5.81
CA LEU A 261 16.24 12.69 -4.56
C LEU A 261 16.93 11.99 -3.37
N ALA A 262 17.80 11.01 -3.60
CA ALA A 262 18.55 10.33 -2.54
C ALA A 262 19.88 11.02 -2.17
N SER A 263 20.38 11.95 -3.00
CA SER A 263 21.73 12.51 -2.86
C SER A 263 21.79 14.01 -2.57
N LYS A 264 20.68 14.75 -2.67
CA LYS A 264 20.65 16.19 -2.39
C LYS A 264 19.49 16.56 -1.47
N SER A 265 19.85 17.09 -0.30
CA SER A 265 19.02 17.57 0.83
C SER A 265 18.52 16.48 1.78
N GLY A 266 18.94 16.59 3.04
CA GLY A 266 18.52 15.73 4.16
C GLY A 266 17.09 16.02 4.63
N ASN A 267 16.15 16.24 3.69
CA ASN A 267 14.71 16.41 3.91
C ASN A 267 13.94 16.28 2.57
N ALA A 268 14.39 15.41 1.66
CA ALA A 268 13.54 15.02 0.54
C ALA A 268 12.40 14.15 1.09
N GLN A 269 11.26 14.77 1.41
CA GLN A 269 9.99 14.09 1.63
C GLN A 269 9.75 13.21 0.41
N ILE A 270 9.85 11.89 0.57
CA ILE A 270 9.31 10.97 -0.43
C ILE A 270 7.83 11.27 -0.46
N MET A 271 7.35 11.82 -1.59
CA MET A 271 5.93 12.13 -1.74
C MET A 271 5.14 10.84 -1.53
N ALA A 272 4.28 10.83 -0.53
CA ALA A 272 3.46 9.67 -0.22
C ALA A 272 2.60 9.36 -1.45
N ILE A 273 2.72 8.14 -1.99
CA ILE A 273 2.01 7.73 -3.20
C ILE A 273 0.51 7.73 -2.90
N VAL A 274 -0.27 8.43 -3.73
CA VAL A 274 -1.73 8.37 -3.68
C VAL A 274 -2.15 6.98 -4.16
N VAL A 275 -2.78 6.20 -3.29
CA VAL A 275 -3.24 4.84 -3.57
C VAL A 275 -4.61 4.87 -4.24
N CYS A 276 -5.51 5.72 -3.75
CA CYS A 276 -6.85 5.84 -4.29
C CYS A 276 -7.48 7.20 -3.99
N THR A 277 -8.62 7.46 -4.65
CA THR A 277 -9.55 8.52 -4.24
C THR A 277 -10.85 7.89 -3.73
N ALA A 278 -11.45 8.54 -2.73
CA ALA A 278 -12.78 8.18 -2.25
C ALA A 278 -13.54 9.43 -1.81
N THR A 279 -14.87 9.35 -1.86
CA THR A 279 -15.71 10.40 -1.30
C THR A 279 -15.80 10.22 0.20
N LEU A 280 -15.37 11.21 0.98
CA LEU A 280 -15.57 11.25 2.43
C LEU A 280 -16.85 12.00 2.79
N ASP A 281 -17.53 11.50 3.81
CA ASP A 281 -18.63 12.18 4.49
C ASP A 281 -18.18 12.60 5.89
N CYS A 282 -18.00 13.90 6.07
CA CYS A 282 -17.62 14.56 7.32
C CYS A 282 -18.80 15.27 8.00
N SER A 283 -20.01 15.14 7.48
CA SER A 283 -21.15 15.90 8.03
C SER A 283 -21.51 15.49 9.46
N ALA A 284 -21.33 14.21 9.84
CA ALA A 284 -21.56 13.76 11.21
C ALA A 284 -20.55 14.37 12.20
N VAL A 285 -19.27 14.43 11.84
CA VAL A 285 -18.25 15.08 12.67
C VAL A 285 -18.47 16.59 12.72
N ASN A 286 -18.90 17.23 11.64
CA ASN A 286 -19.26 18.66 11.67
C ASN A 286 -20.46 18.95 12.58
N GLU A 287 -21.51 18.12 12.54
CA GLU A 287 -22.67 18.23 13.43
C GLU A 287 -22.24 18.11 14.90
N TYR A 288 -21.39 17.12 15.20
CA TYR A 288 -20.80 16.95 16.52
C TYR A 288 -19.98 18.18 16.95
N VAL A 289 -19.05 18.62 16.11
CA VAL A 289 -18.18 19.76 16.43
C VAL A 289 -19.00 21.04 16.63
N HIS A 290 -20.06 21.22 15.85
CA HIS A 290 -20.99 22.32 16.02
C HIS A 290 -21.76 22.22 17.35
N ALA A 291 -22.32 21.06 17.66
CA ALA A 291 -23.13 20.85 18.86
C ALA A 291 -22.34 21.07 20.16
N HIS A 292 -21.07 20.65 20.19
CA HIS A 292 -20.25 20.71 21.41
C HIS A 292 -19.35 21.93 21.51
N TYR A 293 -18.93 22.52 20.39
CA TYR A 293 -17.95 23.62 20.37
C TYR A 293 -18.43 24.88 19.67
N GLN A 294 -19.66 24.88 19.11
CA GLN A 294 -20.23 26.02 18.38
C GLN A 294 -19.37 26.48 17.20
N GLN A 295 -18.60 25.57 16.59
CA GLN A 295 -17.80 25.85 15.40
C GLN A 295 -18.60 25.49 14.14
N ALA A 296 -18.58 26.37 13.13
CA ALA A 296 -19.50 26.28 11.99
C ALA A 296 -19.09 25.26 10.92
N ALA A 297 -17.79 25.06 10.67
CA ALA A 297 -17.31 24.08 9.68
C ALA A 297 -15.88 23.66 10.03
N TYR A 298 -15.72 22.46 10.59
CA TYR A 298 -14.41 21.90 10.93
C TYR A 298 -13.80 21.14 9.75
N PHE A 299 -14.65 20.49 8.95
CA PHE A 299 -14.33 19.89 7.66
C PHE A 299 -15.28 20.41 6.56
N THR A 300 -14.95 20.15 5.31
CA THR A 300 -15.95 20.17 4.24
C THR A 300 -16.87 18.95 4.40
N ASP A 301 -18.20 19.15 4.40
CA ASP A 301 -19.19 18.10 4.69
C ASP A 301 -19.03 16.85 3.83
N ARG A 302 -18.82 17.02 2.52
CA ARG A 302 -18.62 15.91 1.59
C ARG A 302 -17.66 16.33 0.49
N GLY A 303 -16.70 15.48 0.17
CA GLY A 303 -15.74 15.77 -0.90
C GLY A 303 -14.93 14.55 -1.29
N GLU A 304 -14.43 14.56 -2.52
CA GLU A 304 -13.42 13.58 -2.94
C GLU A 304 -12.09 13.91 -2.25
N GLN A 305 -11.46 12.89 -1.69
CA GLN A 305 -10.19 12.98 -0.98
C GLN A 305 -9.20 11.98 -1.55
N GLN A 306 -7.91 12.32 -1.48
CA GLN A 306 -6.81 11.44 -1.83
C GLN A 306 -6.35 10.68 -0.59
N PHE A 307 -6.09 9.39 -0.75
CA PHE A 307 -5.60 8.52 0.31
C PHE A 307 -4.20 8.05 -0.06
N HIS A 308 -3.26 8.24 0.85
CA HIS A 308 -1.85 7.93 0.65
C HIS A 308 -1.47 6.60 1.30
N ASP A 309 -0.45 5.94 0.75
CA ASP A 309 0.08 4.70 1.33
C ASP A 309 0.91 4.99 2.58
N ALA A 310 0.37 4.60 3.73
CA ALA A 310 1.01 4.77 5.01
C ALA A 310 2.24 3.87 5.21
N ARG A 311 2.37 2.75 4.46
CA ARG A 311 3.58 1.91 4.48
C ARG A 311 4.77 2.63 3.84
N ILE A 312 4.52 3.40 2.78
CA ILE A 312 5.54 4.23 2.14
C ILE A 312 5.96 5.35 3.08
N LEU A 313 5.01 6.01 3.75
CA LEU A 313 5.32 6.98 4.79
C LEU A 313 6.14 6.34 5.92
N GLN A 314 5.72 5.20 6.46
CA GLN A 314 6.41 4.52 7.54
C GLN A 314 7.83 4.06 7.17
N SER A 315 8.09 3.72 5.89
CA SER A 315 9.45 3.42 5.41
C SER A 315 10.44 4.58 5.53
N GLN A 316 9.93 5.79 5.81
CA GLN A 316 10.71 7.00 6.05
C GLN A 316 11.15 7.16 7.52
N TYR A 317 10.80 6.23 8.40
CA TYR A 317 11.13 6.25 9.82
C TYR A 317 12.06 5.09 10.17
N ASP A 318 12.89 5.28 11.20
CA ASP A 318 13.81 4.22 11.65
C ASP A 318 13.05 3.07 12.34
N ASP A 319 11.96 3.40 13.04
CA ASP A 319 11.06 2.46 13.70
C ASP A 319 9.62 2.97 13.79
N GLU A 320 8.71 2.11 14.25
CA GLU A 320 7.29 2.42 14.38
C GLU A 320 7.01 3.46 15.47
N ARG A 321 7.92 3.62 16.44
CA ARG A 321 7.79 4.63 17.50
C ARG A 321 8.01 6.03 16.95
N GLU A 322 9.01 6.22 16.09
CA GLU A 322 9.27 7.50 15.43
C GLU A 322 8.12 7.86 14.49
N MET A 323 7.65 6.89 13.68
CA MET A 323 6.47 7.06 12.81
C MET A 323 5.23 7.47 13.61
N LEU A 324 4.96 6.78 14.72
CA LEU A 324 3.84 7.08 15.60
C LEU A 324 4.01 8.47 16.25
N ALA A 325 5.21 8.85 16.69
CA ALA A 325 5.47 10.17 17.25
C ALA A 325 5.22 11.31 16.25
N ASP A 326 5.61 11.13 15.00
CA ASP A 326 5.54 12.19 13.99
C ASP A 326 4.21 12.28 13.24
N ASN A 327 3.46 11.18 13.16
CA ASN A 327 2.21 11.13 12.38
C ASN A 327 1.00 10.69 13.18
N GLY A 328 1.22 10.16 14.37
CA GLY A 328 0.20 9.63 15.26
C GLY A 328 -0.37 8.27 14.86
N LEU A 329 0.13 7.65 13.79
CA LEU A 329 -0.26 6.30 13.36
C LEU A 329 0.96 5.49 12.94
N ALA A 330 0.92 4.17 13.08
CA ALA A 330 1.91 3.22 12.57
C ALA A 330 1.26 1.85 12.34
N ILE A 331 1.89 0.99 11.54
CA ILE A 331 1.54 -0.43 11.39
C ILE A 331 2.67 -1.29 11.94
N ILE A 332 2.33 -2.30 12.74
CA ILE A 332 3.28 -3.20 13.37
C ILE A 332 2.96 -4.62 12.93
N ASN A 333 3.94 -5.29 12.31
CA ASN A 333 3.80 -6.71 12.01
C ASN A 333 4.00 -7.51 13.29
N SER A 334 2.93 -8.11 13.78
CA SER A 334 2.87 -8.78 15.07
C SER A 334 1.87 -9.93 14.98
N PRO A 335 2.21 -11.06 14.36
CA PRO A 335 1.30 -12.19 14.21
C PRO A 335 0.86 -12.72 15.59
N PRO A 336 -0.44 -13.05 15.77
CA PRO A 336 -0.89 -13.68 17.01
C PRO A 336 -0.25 -15.08 17.14
N PRO A 337 0.17 -15.49 18.34
CA PRO A 337 0.90 -16.74 18.53
C PRO A 337 0.03 -17.99 18.30
N ASN A 338 -1.28 -17.87 18.49
CA ASN A 338 -2.29 -18.90 18.26
C ASN A 338 -3.51 -18.26 17.57
N PRO A 339 -4.40 -19.05 16.95
CA PRO A 339 -5.72 -18.57 16.57
C PRO A 339 -6.42 -17.96 17.79
N VAL A 340 -6.94 -16.75 17.63
CA VAL A 340 -7.72 -16.05 18.66
C VAL A 340 -9.19 -16.14 18.28
N ASP A 341 -10.03 -16.62 19.18
CA ASP A 341 -11.47 -16.45 19.09
C ASP A 341 -11.82 -15.02 19.48
N TRP A 342 -11.91 -14.15 18.47
CA TRP A 342 -12.26 -12.74 18.65
C TRP A 342 -13.65 -12.52 19.27
N THR A 343 -14.51 -13.54 19.31
CA THR A 343 -15.84 -13.44 19.91
C THR A 343 -15.85 -13.72 21.41
N ASP A 344 -14.78 -14.31 21.95
CA ASP A 344 -14.61 -14.64 23.36
C ASP A 344 -13.61 -13.69 24.03
N VAL A 345 -14.10 -12.89 24.98
CA VAL A 345 -13.29 -11.93 25.73
C VAL A 345 -12.20 -12.62 26.56
N ASP A 346 -12.46 -13.83 27.07
CA ASP A 346 -11.48 -14.59 27.85
C ASP A 346 -10.31 -15.06 26.96
N ASP A 347 -10.59 -15.46 25.71
CA ASP A 347 -9.52 -15.84 24.78
C ASP A 347 -8.74 -14.62 24.27
N ILE A 348 -9.40 -13.48 24.01
CA ILE A 348 -8.71 -12.21 23.73
C ILE A 348 -7.75 -11.86 24.88
N GLN A 349 -8.23 -11.99 26.13
CA GLN A 349 -7.44 -11.74 27.33
C GLN A 349 -6.17 -12.60 27.37
N ILE A 350 -6.30 -13.90 27.10
CA ILE A 350 -5.21 -14.87 27.24
C ILE A 350 -4.26 -14.81 26.04
N SER A 351 -4.80 -14.73 24.83
CA SER A 351 -4.08 -14.96 23.58
C SER A 351 -3.62 -13.67 22.90
N TYR A 352 -4.34 -12.56 23.07
CA TYR A 352 -4.06 -11.31 22.35
C TYR A 352 -3.51 -10.18 23.21
N LEU A 353 -4.05 -9.93 24.40
CA LEU A 353 -3.56 -8.82 25.25
C LEU A 353 -2.06 -8.89 25.60
N PRO A 354 -1.44 -10.05 25.85
CA PRO A 354 0.01 -10.12 26.08
C PRO A 354 0.82 -9.63 24.87
N LEU A 355 0.31 -9.83 23.66
CA LEU A 355 0.93 -9.32 22.43
C LEU A 355 0.84 -7.80 22.37
N LEU A 356 -0.33 -7.24 22.65
CA LEU A 356 -0.51 -5.78 22.71
C LEU A 356 0.34 -5.14 23.82
N GLY A 357 0.49 -5.80 24.97
CA GLY A 357 1.39 -5.36 26.04
C GLY A 357 2.85 -5.27 25.59
N LYS A 358 3.31 -6.20 24.76
CA LYS A 358 4.66 -6.15 24.15
C LYS A 358 4.77 -4.98 23.17
N ILE A 359 3.76 -4.75 22.34
CA ILE A 359 3.70 -3.60 21.43
C ILE A 359 3.80 -2.29 22.22
N VAL A 360 2.97 -2.12 23.25
CA VAL A 360 2.98 -0.93 24.13
C VAL A 360 4.35 -0.72 24.75
N SER A 361 4.98 -1.77 25.26
CA SER A 361 6.32 -1.69 25.87
C SER A 361 7.43 -1.41 24.86
N GLY A 362 7.25 -1.82 23.60
CA GLY A 362 8.17 -1.51 22.50
C GLY A 362 8.07 -0.07 22.04
N ILE A 363 6.85 0.48 22.00
CA ILE A 363 6.60 1.89 21.64
C ILE A 363 7.01 2.83 22.76
N PHE A 364 6.67 2.50 24.02
CA PHE A 364 6.88 3.38 25.17
C PHE A 364 7.88 2.80 26.17
N PRO A 365 9.02 3.48 26.40
CA PRO A 365 10.09 2.95 27.25
C PRO A 365 9.81 3.00 28.77
N ALA A 366 8.80 3.76 29.22
CA ALA A 366 8.58 4.06 30.63
C ALA A 366 7.10 3.96 31.02
N VAL A 367 6.49 2.79 30.82
CA VAL A 367 5.08 2.53 31.15
C VAL A 367 4.93 2.25 32.65
N MET A 368 4.18 3.09 33.36
CA MET A 368 3.77 2.86 34.76
C MET A 368 2.60 1.89 34.87
N GLY A 369 1.69 1.92 33.90
CA GLY A 369 0.55 1.02 33.83
C GLY A 369 -0.18 1.12 32.50
N CYS A 370 -0.84 0.04 32.12
CA CYS A 370 -1.62 -0.06 30.90
C CYS A 370 -2.91 -0.84 31.19
N CYS A 371 -4.03 -0.35 30.66
CA CYS A 371 -5.32 -1.03 30.70
C CYS A 371 -5.92 -1.08 29.31
N PHE A 372 -6.43 -2.23 28.88
CA PHE A 372 -7.14 -2.41 27.62
C PHE A 372 -8.65 -2.48 27.86
N TRP A 373 -9.45 -1.76 27.06
CA TRP A 373 -10.92 -1.77 27.19
C TRP A 373 -11.61 -1.64 25.84
N ASN A 374 -12.92 -1.88 25.88
CA ASN A 374 -13.83 -1.73 24.75
C ASN A 374 -13.40 -2.55 23.51
N PRO A 375 -13.21 -3.87 23.64
CA PRO A 375 -12.98 -4.72 22.49
C PRO A 375 -14.23 -4.72 21.60
N MET A 376 -14.06 -4.70 20.29
CA MET A 376 -15.16 -4.60 19.34
C MET A 376 -14.79 -5.35 18.06
N ILE A 377 -15.73 -6.13 17.52
CA ILE A 377 -15.64 -6.69 16.18
C ILE A 377 -16.41 -5.79 15.22
N ARG A 378 -15.81 -5.50 14.07
CA ARG A 378 -16.45 -4.74 12.99
C ARG A 378 -16.44 -5.46 11.66
N GLY A 379 -17.44 -5.16 10.83
CA GLY A 379 -17.52 -5.67 9.47
C GLY A 379 -18.78 -5.23 8.75
N GLU A 380 -18.86 -5.51 7.44
CA GLU A 380 -19.87 -4.91 6.53
C GLU A 380 -21.30 -5.41 6.78
N HIS A 381 -21.45 -6.55 7.46
CA HIS A 381 -22.74 -7.23 7.65
C HIS A 381 -22.99 -7.63 9.10
N TYR A 382 -22.35 -6.97 10.07
CA TYR A 382 -22.61 -7.27 11.48
C TYR A 382 -23.78 -6.44 11.99
N GLU A 383 -24.74 -7.11 12.63
CA GLU A 383 -25.72 -6.41 13.46
C GLU A 383 -25.06 -5.90 14.74
N ILE A 384 -25.53 -4.76 15.24
CA ILE A 384 -25.07 -4.23 16.53
C ILE A 384 -25.57 -5.16 17.63
N SER A 385 -24.67 -5.94 18.21
CA SER A 385 -25.03 -6.77 19.36
C SER A 385 -25.17 -5.88 20.59
N ARG A 386 -26.42 -5.68 21.03
CA ARG A 386 -26.72 -5.01 22.31
C ARG A 386 -26.63 -5.97 23.50
N ASP A 387 -26.41 -7.27 23.25
CA ASP A 387 -26.31 -8.29 24.28
C ASP A 387 -24.92 -8.24 24.94
N ARG A 388 -24.84 -7.53 26.07
CA ARG A 388 -23.66 -7.49 26.95
C ARG A 388 -23.61 -8.66 27.94
N THR A 389 -24.17 -9.83 27.62
CA THR A 389 -23.93 -11.04 28.43
C THR A 389 -22.42 -11.26 28.61
N GLU A 390 -22.00 -11.56 29.84
CA GLU A 390 -20.71 -11.16 30.46
C GLU A 390 -19.38 -11.58 29.77
N LYS A 391 -19.38 -12.21 28.59
CA LYS A 391 -18.15 -12.74 27.95
C LYS A 391 -18.06 -12.63 26.43
N LYS A 392 -19.07 -12.08 25.74
CA LYS A 392 -19.01 -11.93 24.28
C LYS A 392 -18.47 -10.58 23.87
N THR A 393 -17.61 -10.57 22.85
CA THR A 393 -17.16 -9.32 22.24
C THR A 393 -18.33 -8.65 21.48
N PRO A 394 -18.62 -7.38 21.76
CA PRO A 394 -19.60 -6.61 21.00
C PRO A 394 -19.27 -6.56 19.49
N THR A 395 -20.32 -6.47 18.68
CA THR A 395 -20.21 -6.34 17.21
C THR A 395 -20.83 -5.01 16.76
N ALA A 396 -20.26 -4.41 15.72
CA ALA A 396 -20.81 -3.24 15.05
C ALA A 396 -20.54 -3.26 13.54
N ASN A 397 -21.30 -2.47 12.79
CA ASN A 397 -21.01 -2.27 11.37
C ASN A 397 -19.71 -1.47 11.17
N ILE A 398 -19.20 -1.49 9.94
CA ILE A 398 -18.15 -0.56 9.56
C ILE A 398 -18.66 0.89 9.63
N ALA A 399 -17.92 1.76 10.31
CA ALA A 399 -18.23 3.19 10.35
C ALA A 399 -17.67 3.88 9.11
N SER A 400 -18.54 4.11 8.11
CA SER A 400 -18.16 4.72 6.83
C SER A 400 -18.05 6.24 6.85
N MET A 401 -18.53 6.88 7.92
CA MET A 401 -18.44 8.32 8.11
C MET A 401 -17.21 8.69 8.93
N VAL A 402 -16.66 9.87 8.65
CA VAL A 402 -15.54 10.40 9.43
C VAL A 402 -16.01 10.66 10.86
N HIS A 403 -15.30 10.04 11.80
CA HIS A 403 -15.50 10.22 13.22
C HIS A 403 -14.15 10.25 13.93
N ILE A 404 -14.20 10.60 15.20
CA ILE A 404 -13.10 10.49 16.12
C ILE A 404 -13.66 9.80 17.36
N ASP A 405 -12.87 8.91 17.93
CA ASP A 405 -13.14 8.39 19.25
C ASP A 405 -12.41 9.35 20.20
N THR A 406 -12.98 10.20 21.03
CA THR A 406 -12.16 10.92 22.04
C THR A 406 -13.02 11.39 23.20
N ASP A 407 -12.92 10.67 24.32
CA ASP A 407 -13.89 10.78 25.40
C ASP A 407 -13.35 11.53 26.64
N VAL A 408 -12.16 12.12 26.54
CA VAL A 408 -11.38 12.62 27.70
C VAL A 408 -11.98 13.84 28.38
N GLY A 409 -12.74 14.66 27.63
CA GLY A 409 -13.39 15.87 28.12
C GLY A 409 -14.87 15.72 28.44
N ALA A 410 -15.51 14.63 28.01
CA ALA A 410 -16.94 14.40 28.25
C ALA A 410 -17.27 14.09 29.71
N PHE A 411 -16.26 13.69 30.48
CA PHE A 411 -16.40 13.24 31.85
C PHE A 411 -15.34 13.88 32.75
N ASP A 412 -15.61 13.94 34.05
CA ASP A 412 -14.52 14.09 35.02
C ASP A 412 -13.56 12.90 34.89
N ILE A 413 -12.27 13.07 35.25
CA ILE A 413 -11.31 11.96 35.14
C ILE A 413 -11.77 10.72 35.91
N ARG A 414 -12.46 10.89 37.04
CA ARG A 414 -12.91 9.78 37.88
C ARG A 414 -14.00 8.97 37.20
N ASP A 415 -14.88 9.66 36.49
CA ASP A 415 -15.97 9.09 35.69
C ASP A 415 -15.39 8.42 34.43
N PHE A 416 -14.44 9.07 33.75
CA PHE A 416 -13.72 8.47 32.62
C PHE A 416 -13.02 7.17 33.05
N LEU A 417 -12.27 7.19 34.15
CA LEU A 417 -11.60 6.02 34.67
C LEU A 417 -12.59 4.95 35.15
N GLU A 418 -13.79 5.33 35.59
CA GLU A 418 -14.86 4.39 35.88
C GLU A 418 -15.38 3.69 34.62
N ILE A 419 -15.54 4.42 33.52
CA ILE A 419 -15.95 3.85 32.24
C ILE A 419 -14.88 2.90 31.72
N VAL A 420 -13.59 3.30 31.79
CA VAL A 420 -12.47 2.41 31.44
C VAL A 420 -12.50 1.15 32.32
N ASP A 421 -12.71 1.30 33.63
CA ASP A 421 -12.73 0.17 34.56
C ASP A 421 -13.93 -0.78 34.33
N LYS A 422 -15.10 -0.24 33.96
CA LYS A 422 -16.31 -1.01 33.62
C LYS A 422 -16.18 -1.81 32.32
N ASN A 423 -15.42 -1.30 31.35
CA ASN A 423 -15.28 -1.90 30.02
C ASN A 423 -13.93 -2.59 29.80
N LYS A 424 -13.10 -2.69 30.84
CA LYS A 424 -11.77 -3.29 30.73
C LYS A 424 -11.87 -4.79 30.45
N VAL A 425 -10.97 -5.26 29.60
CA VAL A 425 -10.68 -6.69 29.49
C VAL A 425 -9.65 -6.98 30.57
N GLN A 426 -10.05 -7.73 31.61
CA GLN A 426 -9.14 -8.01 32.73
C GLN A 426 -7.89 -8.72 32.20
N SER A 427 -6.73 -8.48 32.78
CA SER A 427 -5.53 -9.29 32.49
C SER A 427 -5.11 -9.97 33.78
N THR A 428 -5.10 -11.30 33.78
CA THR A 428 -4.63 -12.12 34.90
C THR A 428 -3.13 -11.98 35.16
N ALA A 429 -2.36 -11.52 34.17
CA ALA A 429 -0.90 -11.51 34.22
C ALA A 429 -0.26 -10.27 34.89
N LEU A 430 -1.03 -9.20 35.16
CA LEU A 430 -0.52 -7.93 35.70
C LEU A 430 -1.01 -7.58 37.12
N GLN A 431 -1.74 -8.47 37.80
CA GLN A 431 -2.14 -8.26 39.20
C GLN A 431 -0.99 -8.52 40.17
N THR A 432 -0.09 -7.54 40.37
CA THR A 432 1.02 -7.68 41.34
C THR A 432 1.04 -6.61 42.45
N SER A 433 -0.03 -5.85 42.68
CA SER A 433 -0.12 -5.03 43.89
C SER A 433 -1.57 -4.79 44.34
N SER A 434 -1.74 -4.46 45.62
CA SER A 434 -3.02 -4.22 46.30
C SER A 434 -3.80 -3.00 45.80
N HIS A 435 -3.27 -2.23 44.85
CA HIS A 435 -3.91 -1.04 44.30
C HIS A 435 -4.52 -1.32 42.94
N SER A 436 -5.78 -0.93 42.76
CA SER A 436 -6.46 -1.02 41.46
C SER A 436 -5.76 -0.12 40.43
N PHE A 437 -5.69 -0.54 39.16
CA PHE A 437 -5.17 0.32 38.07
C PHE A 437 -5.84 1.70 38.08
N ARG A 438 -7.15 1.75 38.39
CA ARG A 438 -7.93 2.98 38.56
C ARG A 438 -7.32 3.93 39.58
N GLU A 439 -6.99 3.46 40.78
CA GLU A 439 -6.37 4.29 41.83
C GLU A 439 -5.01 4.84 41.39
N MET A 440 -4.17 3.98 40.81
CA MET A 440 -2.85 4.37 40.30
C MET A 440 -2.97 5.42 39.19
N ALA A 441 -3.84 5.19 38.20
CA ALA A 441 -4.06 6.12 37.10
C ALA A 441 -4.61 7.46 37.60
N GLN A 442 -5.57 7.43 38.53
CA GLN A 442 -6.14 8.65 39.12
C GLN A 442 -5.07 9.49 39.83
N ASP A 443 -4.25 8.87 40.68
CA ASP A 443 -3.16 9.56 41.39
C ASP A 443 -2.09 10.10 40.40
N ALA A 444 -1.70 9.28 39.42
CA ALA A 444 -0.72 9.67 38.42
C ALA A 444 -1.18 10.87 37.58
N ILE A 445 -2.45 10.87 37.14
CA ILE A 445 -3.01 11.91 36.28
C ILE A 445 -3.27 13.20 37.06
N LEU A 446 -3.97 13.10 38.21
CA LEU A 446 -4.41 14.28 38.97
C LEU A 446 -3.32 14.88 39.85
N ASN A 447 -2.59 14.05 40.59
CA ASN A 447 -1.69 14.54 41.64
C ASN A 447 -0.24 14.66 41.16
N LYS A 448 0.19 13.81 40.23
CA LYS A 448 1.59 13.73 39.76
C LYS A 448 1.81 14.29 38.37
N THR A 449 0.76 14.79 37.70
CA THR A 449 0.81 15.37 36.35
C THR A 449 1.52 14.47 35.33
N LYS A 450 1.35 13.14 35.48
CA LYS A 450 1.97 12.16 34.58
C LYS A 450 1.31 12.20 33.22
N ARG A 451 2.10 11.98 32.16
CA ARG A 451 1.63 11.83 30.80
C ARG A 451 0.78 10.56 30.73
N PHE A 452 -0.38 10.67 30.12
CA PHE A 452 -1.18 9.52 29.75
C PHE A 452 -1.57 9.63 28.29
N VAL A 453 -1.80 8.46 27.71
CA VAL A 453 -2.07 8.29 26.28
C VAL A 453 -3.24 7.35 26.13
N ILE A 454 -4.10 7.62 25.15
CA ILE A 454 -5.09 6.67 24.66
C ILE A 454 -4.68 6.24 23.25
N LEU A 455 -4.47 4.94 23.07
CA LEU A 455 -4.17 4.32 21.78
C LEU A 455 -5.33 3.45 21.31
N ASN A 456 -5.62 3.51 20.01
CA ASN A 456 -6.43 2.53 19.32
C ASN A 456 -5.54 1.48 18.66
N PHE A 457 -5.93 0.22 18.79
CA PHE A 457 -5.37 -0.93 18.09
C PHE A 457 -6.42 -1.47 17.14
N TRP A 458 -6.10 -1.51 15.85
CA TRP A 458 -6.97 -2.05 14.82
C TRP A 458 -6.27 -3.20 14.11
N ARG A 459 -6.97 -4.33 13.97
CA ARG A 459 -6.44 -5.53 13.30
C ARG A 459 -7.45 -6.09 12.32
N ASN A 460 -6.98 -6.55 11.16
CA ASN A 460 -7.76 -7.41 10.28
C ASN A 460 -7.91 -8.81 10.90
N ILE A 461 -9.13 -9.33 11.00
CA ILE A 461 -9.39 -10.68 11.51
C ILE A 461 -9.96 -11.61 10.43
N GLY A 462 -10.10 -11.09 9.20
CA GLY A 462 -10.40 -11.88 8.01
C GLY A 462 -9.23 -12.77 7.60
N LEU A 463 -9.55 -13.80 6.81
CA LEU A 463 -8.54 -14.69 6.24
C LEU A 463 -7.74 -13.98 5.13
N GLU A 464 -8.44 -13.17 4.34
CA GLU A 464 -7.86 -12.41 3.25
C GLU A 464 -7.34 -11.04 3.70
N PRO A 465 -6.31 -10.48 3.03
CA PRO A 465 -5.91 -9.10 3.21
C PRO A 465 -7.08 -8.13 2.99
N VAL A 466 -7.07 -7.02 3.71
CA VAL A 466 -8.10 -5.98 3.59
C VAL A 466 -8.04 -5.38 2.19
N SER A 467 -9.01 -5.77 1.37
CA SER A 467 -9.18 -5.31 0.00
C SER A 467 -10.44 -4.48 -0.17
N THR A 468 -11.42 -4.56 0.74
CA THR A 468 -12.61 -3.71 0.77
C THR A 468 -12.64 -2.86 2.03
N ALA A 469 -13.25 -1.68 1.91
CA ALA A 469 -13.52 -0.81 3.04
C ALA A 469 -12.30 -0.48 3.94
N PRO A 470 -11.08 -0.19 3.43
CA PRO A 470 -9.90 -0.05 4.28
C PRO A 470 -10.09 1.05 5.34
N LEU A 471 -9.43 0.89 6.50
CA LEU A 471 -9.40 1.92 7.54
C LEU A 471 -8.53 3.08 7.05
N ALA A 472 -9.16 4.23 6.86
CA ALA A 472 -8.49 5.49 6.58
C ALA A 472 -8.35 6.31 7.86
N ILE A 473 -7.17 6.89 8.06
CA ILE A 473 -6.81 7.66 9.25
C ILE A 473 -6.23 9.00 8.77
N LEU A 474 -6.76 10.11 9.29
CA LEU A 474 -6.26 11.45 9.03
C LEU A 474 -5.10 11.74 9.98
N SER A 475 -3.90 11.89 9.45
CA SER A 475 -2.77 12.43 10.20
C SER A 475 -2.92 13.94 10.25
N THR A 476 -3.51 14.44 11.35
CA THR A 476 -3.86 15.86 11.51
C THR A 476 -2.62 16.73 11.66
N ARG A 477 -2.67 17.91 11.03
CA ARG A 477 -1.68 18.98 11.17
C ARG A 477 -2.42 20.29 11.40
N TYR A 478 -1.90 21.13 12.27
CA TYR A 478 -2.51 22.41 12.62
C TYR A 478 -1.54 23.54 12.27
N ASP A 479 -2.06 24.73 11.98
CA ASP A 479 -1.23 25.89 11.67
C ASP A 479 -0.55 26.46 12.91
N ASN A 480 0.78 26.60 12.87
CA ASN A 480 1.65 27.09 13.95
C ASN A 480 1.35 28.52 14.47
N HIS A 481 0.28 29.17 14.01
CA HIS A 481 -0.06 30.54 14.38
C HIS A 481 -0.79 30.64 15.72
N SER A 482 -1.41 29.56 16.22
CA SER A 482 -1.96 29.48 17.58
C SER A 482 -0.97 28.82 18.53
N LYS A 483 -0.92 29.27 19.79
CA LYS A 483 -0.14 28.62 20.86
C LYS A 483 -0.64 27.21 21.19
N TRP A 484 -1.79 26.80 20.65
CA TRP A 484 -2.52 25.60 21.02
C TRP A 484 -2.93 24.87 19.73
N LEU A 485 -2.18 23.82 19.38
CA LEU A 485 -2.29 23.09 18.10
C LEU A 485 -2.98 21.75 18.31
N ALA A 486 -4.24 21.75 18.75
CA ALA A 486 -5.00 20.52 18.93
C ALA A 486 -6.51 20.77 18.82
N PHE A 487 -7.24 19.69 18.55
CA PHE A 487 -8.70 19.69 18.62
C PHE A 487 -9.15 19.96 20.08
N PRO A 488 -10.24 20.71 20.32
CA PRO A 488 -11.10 21.39 19.36
C PRO A 488 -10.66 22.80 18.99
N ASP A 489 -9.59 23.33 19.58
CA ASP A 489 -9.24 24.75 19.47
C ASP A 489 -8.58 25.13 18.12
N ALA A 490 -8.22 24.14 17.29
CA ALA A 490 -7.67 24.34 15.96
C ALA A 490 -8.29 23.35 14.95
N SER A 491 -8.43 23.78 13.70
CA SER A 491 -8.87 22.93 12.58
C SER A 491 -7.67 22.37 11.80
N PRO A 492 -7.81 21.18 11.18
CA PRO A 492 -6.73 20.61 10.39
C PRO A 492 -6.41 21.51 9.18
N ASN A 493 -5.13 21.73 8.92
CA ASN A 493 -4.67 22.53 7.78
C ASN A 493 -4.41 21.67 6.54
N ASP A 494 -3.94 22.30 5.47
CA ASP A 494 -3.64 21.71 4.16
C ASP A 494 -2.52 20.65 4.18
N LYS A 495 -1.73 20.57 5.26
CA LYS A 495 -0.72 19.52 5.47
C LYS A 495 -1.30 18.26 6.08
N SER A 496 -2.55 18.29 6.53
CA SER A 496 -3.23 17.10 7.03
C SER A 496 -3.51 16.15 5.88
N GLN A 497 -3.18 14.89 6.04
CA GLN A 497 -3.29 13.90 4.96
C GLN A 497 -3.98 12.63 5.43
N TRP A 498 -4.83 12.09 4.56
CA TRP A 498 -5.49 10.81 4.77
C TRP A 498 -4.57 9.67 4.36
N TYR A 499 -4.46 8.69 5.23
CA TYR A 499 -3.59 7.54 5.08
C TYR A 499 -4.39 6.25 5.18
N ILE A 500 -4.06 5.30 4.32
CA ILE A 500 -4.49 3.90 4.45
C ILE A 500 -3.26 3.01 4.48
N PHE A 501 -3.38 1.86 5.13
CA PHE A 501 -2.44 0.76 4.95
C PHE A 501 -3.08 -0.23 3.98
N PRO A 502 -2.63 -0.30 2.70
CA PRO A 502 -3.17 -1.26 1.77
C PRO A 502 -2.78 -2.70 2.16
N ASN A 503 -3.63 -3.66 1.78
CA ASN A 503 -3.41 -5.10 1.95
C ASN A 503 -3.03 -5.49 3.38
N VAL A 504 -3.69 -4.89 4.38
CA VAL A 504 -3.47 -5.22 5.80
C VAL A 504 -3.89 -6.66 6.06
N THR A 505 -2.98 -7.48 6.57
CA THR A 505 -3.23 -8.89 6.84
C THR A 505 -3.60 -9.11 8.30
N ARG A 506 -3.96 -10.35 8.65
CA ARG A 506 -4.18 -10.75 10.04
C ARG A 506 -2.94 -10.67 10.92
N ASP A 507 -1.75 -10.50 10.35
CA ASP A 507 -0.51 -10.40 11.11
C ASP A 507 -0.20 -8.97 11.53
N ASP A 508 -0.81 -8.00 10.87
CA ASP A 508 -0.56 -6.58 11.08
C ASP A 508 -1.49 -5.98 12.16
N VAL A 509 -0.97 -5.00 12.90
CA VAL A 509 -1.73 -4.15 13.83
C VAL A 509 -1.50 -2.71 13.46
N ILE A 510 -2.57 -1.99 13.14
CA ILE A 510 -2.52 -0.54 13.02
C ILE A 510 -2.68 0.04 14.42
N VAL A 511 -1.74 0.88 14.83
CA VAL A 511 -1.75 1.58 16.11
C VAL A 511 -1.84 3.07 15.83
N PHE A 512 -2.75 3.78 16.50
CA PHE A 512 -2.86 5.22 16.31
C PHE A 512 -3.33 5.95 17.58
N TYR A 513 -2.89 7.19 17.73
CA TYR A 513 -3.27 8.03 18.86
C TYR A 513 -4.73 8.45 18.76
N GLN A 514 -5.43 8.19 19.85
CA GLN A 514 -6.73 8.75 20.09
C GLN A 514 -6.58 10.09 20.85
N TYR A 515 -5.76 10.07 21.91
CA TYR A 515 -5.47 11.23 22.74
C TYR A 515 -4.08 11.13 23.34
N ASP A 516 -3.39 12.26 23.43
CA ASP A 516 -2.20 12.41 24.26
C ASP A 516 -2.32 13.66 25.13
N ARG A 517 -1.92 13.52 26.41
CA ARG A 517 -1.86 14.66 27.33
C ARG A 517 -0.86 15.73 26.88
N ASN A 518 0.21 15.36 26.18
CA ASN A 518 1.17 16.31 25.64
C ASN A 518 0.64 16.91 24.33
N VAL A 519 0.31 18.20 24.33
CA VAL A 519 -0.25 18.90 23.16
C VAL A 519 0.67 18.89 21.92
N MET A 520 1.97 18.70 22.10
CA MET A 520 2.90 18.63 20.96
C MET A 520 2.78 17.31 20.20
N GLN A 521 2.18 16.30 20.83
CA GLN A 521 1.97 15.01 20.19
C GLN A 521 0.76 15.11 19.27
N ILE A 522 0.96 14.76 17.99
CA ILE A 522 -0.15 14.59 17.05
C ILE A 522 -1.04 13.48 17.57
N SER A 523 -2.20 13.91 18.05
CA SER A 523 -3.31 13.12 18.55
C SER A 523 -4.59 13.71 17.93
N ASP A 524 -5.76 13.15 18.21
CA ASP A 524 -7.01 13.53 17.55
C ASP A 524 -7.16 13.02 16.11
N LEU A 525 -6.82 11.75 15.89
CA LEU A 525 -6.84 11.18 14.56
C LEU A 525 -8.27 10.77 14.18
N PHE A 526 -8.84 11.55 13.27
CA PHE A 526 -10.10 11.23 12.63
C PHE A 526 -9.92 10.02 11.72
N HIS A 527 -10.92 9.13 11.68
CA HIS A 527 -10.84 7.92 10.89
C HIS A 527 -12.21 7.47 10.39
N CYS A 528 -12.20 6.62 9.37
CA CYS A 528 -13.39 5.98 8.82
C CYS A 528 -13.02 4.76 7.98
N ALA A 529 -14.01 3.92 7.68
CA ALA A 529 -13.94 2.96 6.59
C ALA A 529 -14.26 3.68 5.27
N ILE A 530 -13.42 3.57 4.25
CA ILE A 530 -13.67 4.24 2.96
C ILE A 530 -14.11 3.27 1.89
N SER A 531 -14.91 3.72 0.93
CA SER A 531 -15.21 2.95 -0.30
C SER A 531 -14.47 3.58 -1.47
N PRO A 532 -13.26 3.09 -1.83
CA PRO A 532 -12.51 3.55 -2.99
C PRO A 532 -13.37 3.54 -4.26
N SER A 533 -13.20 4.57 -5.09
CA SER A 533 -13.98 4.78 -6.32
C SER A 533 -13.82 3.66 -7.36
N LYS A 534 -12.81 2.79 -7.21
CA LYS A 534 -12.48 1.70 -8.14
C LYS A 534 -12.25 0.35 -7.43
N HIS A 535 -13.27 -0.22 -6.81
CA HIS A 535 -13.19 -1.63 -6.39
C HIS A 535 -13.79 -2.58 -7.43
N VAL A 536 -12.98 -3.57 -7.83
CA VAL A 536 -13.32 -4.60 -8.83
C VAL A 536 -13.45 -6.00 -8.19
N GLY A 537 -13.24 -6.15 -6.88
CA GLY A 537 -13.27 -7.44 -6.20
C GLY A 537 -14.61 -7.80 -5.55
N VAL A 538 -15.11 -9.01 -5.83
CA VAL A 538 -16.15 -9.68 -5.02
C VAL A 538 -15.44 -10.44 -3.90
N GLY A 539 -14.80 -9.71 -2.98
CA GLY A 539 -14.12 -10.29 -1.81
C GLY A 539 -15.10 -10.60 -0.67
N GLU A 540 -14.67 -11.44 0.28
CA GLU A 540 -15.33 -11.48 1.59
C GLU A 540 -15.21 -10.08 2.22
N GLY A 541 -16.33 -9.48 2.62
CA GLY A 541 -16.35 -8.13 3.19
C GLY A 541 -15.42 -8.00 4.39
N ARG A 542 -14.93 -6.79 4.65
CA ARG A 542 -13.95 -6.52 5.72
C ARG A 542 -14.42 -7.06 7.06
N ARG A 543 -13.53 -7.76 7.77
CA ARG A 543 -13.70 -8.14 9.19
C ARG A 543 -12.51 -7.64 10.00
N SER A 544 -12.77 -6.84 11.02
CA SER A 544 -11.72 -6.26 11.86
C SER A 544 -12.05 -6.34 13.34
N PHE A 545 -11.02 -6.18 14.15
CA PHE A 545 -11.10 -6.07 15.60
C PHE A 545 -10.46 -4.76 16.05
N ASP A 546 -11.16 -4.00 16.89
CA ASP A 546 -10.67 -2.80 17.54
C ASP A 546 -10.66 -2.95 19.07
N ILE A 547 -9.60 -2.44 19.71
CA ILE A 547 -9.49 -2.35 21.17
C ILE A 547 -8.66 -1.11 21.54
N ARG A 548 -8.94 -0.52 22.70
CA ARG A 548 -8.27 0.69 23.17
C ARG A 548 -7.30 0.38 24.31
N ALA A 549 -6.28 1.21 24.49
CA ALA A 549 -5.40 1.18 25.67
C ALA A 549 -5.18 2.56 26.29
N LEU A 550 -5.10 2.59 27.62
CA LEU A 550 -4.87 3.76 28.46
C LEU A 550 -3.55 3.48 29.12
N ILE A 551 -2.57 4.27 28.72
CA ILE A 551 -1.18 4.05 29.07
C ILE A 551 -0.77 5.23 29.94
N ILE A 552 -0.34 4.93 31.15
CA ILE A 552 0.25 5.90 32.08
C ILE A 552 1.76 5.79 31.93
N LEU A 553 2.41 6.91 31.64
CA LEU A 553 3.85 6.98 31.41
C LEU A 553 4.53 7.65 32.61
N ASP A 554 5.75 7.23 32.93
CA ASP A 554 6.59 7.86 33.97
C ASP A 554 7.25 9.16 33.45
N GLU A 555 6.49 9.95 32.72
CA GLU A 555 6.87 11.24 32.15
C GLU A 555 5.98 12.31 32.78
N VAL A 556 6.55 13.43 33.22
CA VAL A 556 5.78 14.57 33.71
C VAL A 556 5.54 15.53 32.55
N VAL A 557 4.30 15.92 32.31
CA VAL A 557 3.98 16.89 31.25
C VAL A 557 4.12 18.32 31.79
N PRO A 558 4.96 19.18 31.18
CA PRO A 558 5.04 20.59 31.56
C PRO A 558 3.69 21.28 31.42
N LYS A 559 3.39 22.24 32.30
CA LYS A 559 2.07 22.91 32.35
C LYS A 559 1.68 23.57 31.02
N GLU A 560 2.66 24.10 30.30
CA GLU A 560 2.50 24.72 28.99
C GLU A 560 2.17 23.70 27.87
N LEU A 561 2.57 22.44 28.04
CA LEU A 561 2.28 21.36 27.11
C LEU A 561 1.09 20.50 27.55
N ASP A 562 0.60 20.70 28.77
CA ASP A 562 -0.48 19.91 29.36
C ASP A 562 -1.83 20.24 28.71
N ARG A 563 -2.35 19.27 27.95
CA ARG A 563 -3.66 19.33 27.32
C ARG A 563 -4.80 19.05 28.30
N TYR A 564 -4.50 18.51 29.48
CA TYR A 564 -5.47 18.12 30.51
C TYR A 564 -5.61 19.16 31.64
N THR A 565 -5.41 20.45 31.34
CA THR A 565 -5.63 21.53 32.31
C THR A 565 -7.07 22.01 32.31
N GLU A 566 -7.60 22.44 33.47
CA GLU A 566 -8.95 23.03 33.59
C GLU A 566 -9.19 24.24 32.66
N SER A 567 -8.13 24.96 32.29
CA SER A 567 -8.22 26.14 31.42
C SER A 567 -8.34 25.83 29.92
N ARG A 568 -8.33 24.55 29.51
CA ARG A 568 -8.40 24.16 28.10
C ARG A 568 -9.71 23.45 27.78
N THR A 569 -10.22 23.71 26.58
CA THR A 569 -11.33 22.95 26.03
C THR A 569 -10.87 21.52 25.79
N ARG A 570 -11.61 20.54 26.31
CA ARG A 570 -11.30 19.12 26.13
C ARG A 570 -12.22 18.51 25.07
N PRO A 571 -11.78 17.50 24.31
CA PRO A 571 -12.66 16.74 23.42
C PRO A 571 -13.78 16.03 24.20
N VAL A 572 -15.05 16.21 23.82
CA VAL A 572 -16.24 15.76 24.56
C VAL A 572 -17.00 14.77 23.69
N LEU A 573 -16.57 13.51 23.67
CA LEU A 573 -17.43 12.43 23.18
C LEU A 573 -17.83 11.55 24.35
N THR A 574 -19.11 11.21 24.46
CA THR A 574 -19.48 10.13 25.36
C THR A 574 -19.21 8.82 24.61
N LEU A 575 -18.62 7.84 25.31
CA LEU A 575 -18.18 6.57 24.74
C LEU A 575 -19.33 5.80 24.08
N GLU A 576 -20.55 5.99 24.59
CA GLU A 576 -21.76 5.31 24.13
C GLU A 576 -22.46 6.09 23.01
N GLU A 577 -22.34 7.43 22.96
CA GLU A 577 -22.96 8.22 21.90
C GLU A 577 -22.06 8.36 20.67
N SER A 578 -20.72 8.32 20.72
CA SER A 578 -19.93 8.54 19.48
C SER A 578 -20.18 7.46 18.40
N GLY A 579 -20.12 6.19 18.79
CA GLY A 579 -20.44 5.07 17.92
C GLY A 579 -21.91 5.04 17.54
N CYS A 580 -22.81 5.09 18.54
CA CYS A 580 -24.25 5.04 18.30
C CYS A 580 -24.76 6.26 17.53
N PHE A 581 -24.20 7.46 17.72
CA PHE A 581 -24.56 8.67 16.97
C PHE A 581 -24.15 8.53 15.52
N CYS A 582 -22.94 8.04 15.23
CA CYS A 582 -22.53 7.81 13.85
C CYS A 582 -23.40 6.73 13.18
N ASP A 583 -23.71 5.65 13.90
CA ASP A 583 -24.57 4.58 13.40
C ASP A 583 -26.02 5.07 13.19
N ASP A 584 -26.60 5.79 14.16
CA ASP A 584 -27.94 6.39 14.08
C ASP A 584 -28.03 7.42 12.94
N GLN A 585 -27.00 8.26 12.77
CA GLN A 585 -26.94 9.23 11.67
C GLN A 585 -26.82 8.52 10.32
N SER A 586 -26.01 7.45 10.24
CA SER A 586 -25.89 6.61 9.05
C SER A 586 -27.23 5.97 8.69
N GLU A 587 -27.95 5.39 9.66
CA GLU A 587 -29.28 4.80 9.45
C GLU A 587 -30.33 5.85 9.03
N LYS A 588 -30.37 7.01 9.71
CA LYS A 588 -31.25 8.13 9.36
C LYS A 588 -31.02 8.66 7.94
N ARG A 589 -29.81 8.47 7.39
CA ARG A 589 -29.45 8.94 6.05
C ARG A 589 -29.64 7.87 4.98
N LYS A 590 -29.51 6.58 5.30
CA LYS A 590 -29.91 5.48 4.39
C LYS A 590 -31.40 5.54 4.03
N THR A 591 -32.21 6.19 4.86
CA THR A 591 -33.67 6.32 4.69
C THR A 591 -34.11 7.62 3.98
N ARG A 592 -33.17 8.52 3.64
CA ARG A 592 -33.43 9.74 2.86
C ARG A 592 -32.91 9.57 1.44
#